data_AF-A0A940WLS5-F1
#
_entry.id   AF-A0A940WLS5-F1
#
_cell.length_a   1.000
_cell.length_b   1.000
_cell.length_c   1.000
_cell.angle_alpha   90.00
_cell.angle_beta   90.00
_cell.angle_gamma   90.00
#
_symmetry.space_group_name_H-M   'P 1'
#
loop_
_entity.id
_entity.type
_entity.pdbx_description
1 polymer ?
#
loop_
_entity_poly.entity_id
_entity_poly.type
_entity_poly.pdbx_seq_one_letter_code
_entity_poly.pdbx_strand_id
1 'polypeptide(L)'
;MRHRLAALLLVATAVVAPAVTSAAPANASTLQMVYSNLPYDICISFGQSGYQNGRWNVWWCSTHQPQNGWNYTYDLWAYVN
;
A
#
# COMPACT_ATOMS: atom_id res chain seq x y z
N MET A 1 55.56 10.61 18.76
CA MET A 1 54.48 9.74 19.26
C MET A 1 53.57 10.61 20.15
N ARG A 2 52.45 11.18 19.68
CA ARG A 2 51.05 10.67 19.76
C ARG A 2 50.21 11.92 20.17
N HIS A 3 49.02 12.28 19.70
CA HIS A 3 48.12 11.84 18.64
C HIS A 3 47.31 13.08 18.19
N ARG A 4 47.14 13.27 16.88
CA ARG A 4 46.33 14.34 16.28
C ARG A 4 44.90 13.86 16.05
N LEU A 5 43.97 14.79 16.29
CA LEU A 5 42.62 14.93 15.74
C LEU A 5 41.58 13.88 16.16
N ALA A 6 40.72 14.30 17.09
CA ALA A 6 39.47 13.65 17.44
C ALA A 6 38.56 13.55 16.21
N ALA A 7 38.11 12.32 15.94
CA ALA A 7 37.22 11.95 14.86
C ALA A 7 35.83 12.61 15.01
N LEU A 8 35.32 13.18 13.93
CA LEU A 8 33.92 13.58 13.82
C LEU A 8 33.02 12.34 13.89
N LEU A 9 32.18 12.28 14.92
CA LEU A 9 31.09 11.30 15.03
C LEU A 9 29.90 11.80 14.19
N LEU A 10 29.68 11.16 13.04
CA LEU A 10 28.46 11.29 12.26
C LEU A 10 27.34 10.52 12.96
N VAL A 11 26.39 11.23 13.55
CA VAL A 11 25.16 10.65 14.08
C VAL A 11 24.24 10.32 12.91
N ALA A 12 24.23 9.06 12.50
CA ALA A 12 23.26 8.55 11.54
C ALA A 12 21.91 8.36 12.24
N THR A 13 20.96 9.27 12.01
CA THR A 13 19.57 9.06 12.40
C THR A 13 18.96 7.98 11.51
N ALA A 14 18.84 6.77 12.03
CA ALA A 14 18.05 5.71 11.41
C ALA A 14 16.57 6.10 11.50
N VAL A 15 15.98 6.52 10.38
CA VAL A 15 14.52 6.65 10.26
C VAL A 15 13.97 5.24 10.23
N VAL A 16 13.45 4.76 11.35
CA VAL A 16 12.69 3.51 11.41
C VAL A 16 11.35 3.81 10.72
N ALA A 17 11.28 3.56 9.42
CA ALA A 17 9.99 3.49 8.74
C ALA A 17 9.22 2.30 9.35
N PRO A 18 7.98 2.48 9.83
CA PRO A 18 7.16 1.34 10.20
C PRO A 18 6.91 0.54 8.92
N ALA A 19 7.58 -0.61 8.80
CA ALA A 19 7.16 -1.64 7.88
C ALA A 19 5.79 -2.12 8.38
N VAL A 20 4.72 -1.55 7.82
CA VAL A 20 3.36 -2.07 7.99
C VAL A 20 3.33 -3.44 7.34
N THR A 21 3.74 -4.47 8.07
CA THR A 21 3.49 -5.86 7.68
C THR A 21 2.00 -6.08 7.88
N SER A 22 1.20 -5.77 6.86
CA SER A 22 -0.22 -6.09 6.86
C SER A 22 -0.36 -7.60 6.70
N ALA A 23 -0.43 -8.31 7.82
CA ALA A 23 -0.89 -9.69 7.81
C ALA A 23 -2.30 -9.70 7.20
N ALA A 24 -2.52 -10.56 6.20
CA ALA A 24 -3.86 -10.81 5.70
C ALA A 24 -4.75 -11.25 6.89
N PRO A 25 -5.96 -10.70 7.06
CA PRO A 25 -6.84 -11.11 8.15
C PRO A 25 -7.11 -12.61 8.03
N ALA A 26 -7.12 -13.32 9.16
CA ALA A 26 -7.33 -14.77 9.22
C ALA A 26 -8.69 -15.26 8.68
N ASN A 27 -9.59 -14.35 8.27
CA ASN A 27 -10.94 -14.63 7.76
C ASN A 27 -11.20 -14.12 6.33
N ALA A 28 -10.17 -13.78 5.56
CA ALA A 28 -10.31 -13.37 4.18
C ALA A 28 -10.59 -14.58 3.26
N SER A 29 -11.86 -14.95 3.06
CA SER A 29 -12.20 -16.21 2.36
C SER A 29 -12.02 -16.17 0.85
N THR A 30 -12.16 -15.02 0.18
CA THR A 30 -11.82 -14.91 -1.25
C THR A 30 -11.36 -13.51 -1.61
N LEU A 31 -10.31 -13.44 -2.43
CA LEU A 31 -9.92 -12.19 -3.07
C LEU A 31 -10.87 -11.91 -4.23
N GLN A 32 -11.48 -10.72 -4.26
CA GLN A 32 -12.42 -10.34 -5.29
C GLN A 32 -12.12 -8.94 -5.84
N MET A 33 -12.34 -8.77 -7.14
CA MET A 33 -12.41 -7.44 -7.75
C MET A 33 -13.78 -6.84 -7.40
N VAL A 34 -13.77 -5.78 -6.60
CA VAL A 34 -15.00 -5.13 -6.12
C VAL A 34 -15.41 -3.93 -6.96
N TYR A 35 -14.45 -3.27 -7.61
CA TYR A 35 -14.68 -2.22 -8.60
C TYR A 35 -13.65 -2.31 -9.72
N SER A 36 -14.01 -1.89 -10.92
CA SER A 36 -13.11 -1.86 -12.07
C SER A 36 -13.16 -0.52 -12.78
N ASN A 37 -12.15 -0.27 -13.62
CA ASN A 37 -12.06 0.92 -14.48
C ASN A 37 -12.11 2.26 -13.72
N LEU A 38 -11.52 2.32 -12.53
CA LEU A 38 -11.46 3.52 -11.71
C LEU A 38 -10.24 4.38 -12.08
N PRO A 39 -10.33 5.72 -11.97
CA PRO A 39 -9.16 6.56 -11.75
C PRO A 39 -8.41 6.15 -10.48
N TYR A 40 -7.10 6.38 -10.42
CA TYR A 40 -6.27 5.93 -9.29
C TYR A 40 -6.74 6.51 -7.94
N ASP A 41 -7.03 7.81 -7.91
CA ASP A 41 -7.50 8.54 -6.73
C ASP A 41 -8.85 7.98 -6.21
N ILE A 42 -9.76 7.63 -7.12
CA ILE A 42 -11.04 7.01 -6.77
C ILE A 42 -10.83 5.59 -6.24
N CYS A 43 -9.92 4.81 -6.83
CA CYS A 43 -9.60 3.48 -6.35
C CYS A 43 -9.05 3.51 -4.91
N ILE A 44 -8.15 4.45 -4.62
CA ILE A 44 -7.63 4.65 -3.25
C ILE A 44 -8.74 5.10 -2.30
N SER A 45 -9.56 6.08 -2.71
CA SER A 45 -10.64 6.61 -1.87
C SER A 45 -11.66 5.53 -1.49
N PHE A 46 -12.07 4.71 -2.45
CA PHE A 46 -13.00 3.60 -2.19
C PHE A 46 -12.37 2.55 -1.28
N GLY A 47 -11.13 2.15 -1.57
CA GLY A 47 -10.35 1.22 -0.73
C GLY A 47 -10.27 1.66 0.73
N GLN A 48 -9.89 2.92 0.96
CA GLN A 48 -9.84 3.50 2.31
C GLN A 48 -11.21 3.55 2.97
N SER A 49 -12.25 3.97 2.24
CA SER A 49 -13.61 4.02 2.76
C SER A 49 -14.10 2.65 3.21
N GLY A 50 -13.93 1.60 2.41
CA GLY A 50 -14.35 0.27 2.83
C GLY A 50 -13.53 -0.32 3.97
N TYR A 51 -12.25 0.06 4.11
CA TYR A 51 -11.46 -0.27 5.31
C TYR A 51 -12.01 0.42 6.56
N GLN A 52 -12.27 1.72 6.49
CA GLN A 52 -12.81 2.51 7.61
C GLN A 52 -14.21 2.05 8.05
N ASN A 53 -15.02 1.58 7.10
CA ASN A 53 -16.37 1.06 7.36
C ASN A 53 -16.40 -0.44 7.66
N GLY A 54 -15.24 -1.10 7.81
CA GLY A 54 -15.15 -2.53 8.13
C GLY A 54 -15.67 -3.48 7.04
N ARG A 55 -15.79 -3.01 5.79
CA ARG A 55 -16.24 -3.81 4.64
C ARG A 55 -15.17 -4.78 4.15
N TRP A 56 -13.90 -4.42 4.32
CA TRP A 56 -12.74 -5.26 4.00
C TRP A 56 -11.53 -4.86 4.85
N ASN A 57 -10.70 -5.82 5.24
CA ASN A 57 -9.49 -5.53 6.02
C ASN A 57 -8.26 -5.29 5.14
N VAL A 58 -8.17 -5.98 4.00
CA VAL A 58 -7.06 -5.85 3.04
C VAL A 58 -7.62 -5.59 1.66
N TRP A 59 -7.04 -4.57 1.00
CA TRP A 59 -7.45 -4.09 -0.31
C TRP A 59 -6.24 -3.51 -1.05
N TRP A 60 -6.31 -3.46 -2.38
CA TRP A 60 -5.33 -2.78 -3.22
C TRP A 60 -5.90 -2.38 -4.57
N CYS A 61 -5.23 -1.43 -5.21
CA CYS A 61 -5.51 -1.01 -6.58
C CYS A 61 -4.52 -1.67 -7.53
N SER A 62 -5.01 -2.36 -8.56
CA SER A 62 -4.18 -2.90 -9.65
C SER A 62 -4.52 -2.20 -10.95
N THR A 63 -3.56 -2.07 -11.87
CA THR A 63 -3.85 -1.58 -13.22
C THR A 63 -4.78 -2.56 -13.96
N HIS A 64 -5.82 -2.04 -14.61
CA HIS A 64 -6.78 -2.83 -15.39
C HIS A 64 -6.16 -3.33 -16.71
N GLN A 65 -6.49 -4.56 -17.13
CA GLN A 65 -6.03 -5.17 -18.39
C GLN A 65 -7.23 -5.74 -19.19
N PRO A 66 -7.24 -5.64 -20.54
CA PRO A 66 -6.15 -5.14 -21.39
C PRO A 66 -6.23 -3.63 -21.61
N GLN A 67 -5.13 -2.94 -21.28
CA GLN A 67 -5.00 -1.50 -21.42
C GLN A 67 -4.85 -1.10 -22.90
N ASN A 68 -5.92 -0.60 -23.53
CA ASN A 68 -5.92 -0.12 -24.92
C ASN A 68 -5.67 1.40 -25.04
N GLY A 69 -4.66 1.93 -24.35
CA GLY A 69 -4.28 3.33 -24.52
C GLY A 69 -3.45 3.94 -23.38
N TRP A 70 -3.11 5.22 -23.55
CA TRP A 70 -2.30 6.01 -22.61
C TRP A 70 -2.97 6.31 -21.26
N ASN A 71 -4.25 5.97 -21.10
CA ASN A 71 -5.01 6.19 -19.89
C ASN A 71 -5.04 4.91 -19.06
N TYR A 72 -4.32 4.91 -17.94
CA TYR A 72 -4.34 3.82 -16.96
C TYR A 72 -5.62 3.90 -16.13
N THR A 73 -6.41 2.83 -16.16
CA THR A 73 -7.51 2.62 -15.21
C THR A 73 -7.12 1.54 -14.21
N TYR A 74 -7.80 1.51 -13.07
CA TYR A 74 -7.47 0.66 -11.93
C TYR A 74 -8.68 -0.15 -11.47
N ASP A 75 -8.39 -1.36 -11.04
CA ASP A 75 -9.34 -2.26 -10.39
C ASP A 75 -9.06 -2.27 -8.89
N LEU A 76 -10.12 -2.12 -8.10
CA LEU A 76 -10.07 -2.30 -6.66
C LEU A 76 -10.29 -3.77 -6.35
N TRP A 77 -9.28 -4.37 -5.73
CA TRP A 77 -9.33 -5.72 -5.20
C TRP A 77 -9.42 -5.66 -3.69
N ALA A 78 -10.27 -6.50 -3.11
CA ALA A 78 -10.42 -6.59 -1.67
C ALA A 78 -10.70 -8.04 -1.25
N TYR A 79 -10.27 -8.39 -0.05
CA TYR A 79 -10.75 -9.60 0.59
C TYR A 79 -12.09 -9.32 1.23
N VAL A 80 -13.14 -9.89 0.65
CA VAL A 80 -14.52 -9.76 1.12
C VAL A 80 -14.77 -10.86 2.14
N ASN A 81 -15.45 -10.49 3.23
CA ASN A 81 -15.84 -11.37 4.33
C ASN A 81 -17.27 -11.88 4.14
#